data_AF-A0A1W9LXZ3-F1
#
_entry.id   AF-A0A1W9LXZ3-F1
#
_cell.length_a   1.000
_cell.length_b   1.000
_cell.length_c   1.000
_cell.angle_alpha   90.00
_cell.angle_beta   90.00
_cell.angle_gamma   90.00
#
_symmetry.space_group_name_H-M   'P 1'
#
loop_
_entity.id
_entity.type
_entity.pdbx_description
1 polymer ?
#
loop_
_entity_poly.entity_id
_entity_poly.type
_entity_poly.pdbx_seq_one_letter_code
_entity_poly.pdbx_strand_id
1 'polypeptide(L)'
;GDTAYAMWDKVPVYQGMKFTATVKNIPPGKWYLRAYAHNTNPDSDAAQTASLGYGADISFTIPCTPETCIPGDVNGDGRVSLDDAMLVLRILAGMPVGNINPNADVNGDGKIGIEELGFILQKVAELR
;
A
#
# COMPACT_ATOMS: atom_id res chain seq x y z
N GLY A 1 -2.67 4.24 -5.36
CA GLY A 1 -2.02 2.93 -5.21
C GLY A 1 -0.56 3.19 -4.99
N ASP A 2 -0.12 3.16 -3.73
CA ASP A 2 1.27 3.43 -3.39
C ASP A 2 2.15 2.32 -3.95
N THR A 3 3.13 2.70 -4.76
CA THR A 3 4.09 1.78 -5.35
C THR A 3 5.24 1.61 -4.35
N ALA A 4 5.32 0.45 -3.71
CA ALA A 4 6.48 0.08 -2.90
C ALA A 4 7.63 -0.31 -3.84
N TYR A 5 8.64 0.55 -3.98
CA TYR A 5 9.85 0.25 -4.73
C TYR A 5 10.91 -0.36 -3.80
N ALA A 6 11.32 -1.59 -4.08
CA ALA A 6 12.59 -2.12 -3.57
C ALA A 6 13.64 -2.00 -4.69
N MET A 7 14.64 -1.14 -4.49
CA MET A 7 15.78 -1.00 -5.41
C MET A 7 16.97 -1.77 -4.84
N TRP A 8 17.55 -2.67 -5.63
CA TRP A 8 18.79 -3.36 -5.30
C TRP A 8 19.78 -3.18 -6.45
N ASP A 9 20.62 -2.15 -6.34
CA ASP A 9 21.79 -2.03 -7.21
C ASP A 9 22.77 -3.16 -6.86
N LYS A 10 22.85 -4.18 -7.72
CA LYS A 10 23.86 -5.24 -7.63
C LYS A 10 24.68 -5.33 -8.92
N VAL A 11 25.94 -5.69 -8.71
CA VAL A 11 27.07 -5.88 -9.65
C VAL A 11 26.67 -6.75 -10.87
N PRO A 12 27.29 -6.60 -12.08
CA PRO A 12 26.76 -7.12 -13.34
C PRO A 12 26.37 -8.61 -13.34
N VAL A 13 25.22 -8.89 -13.97
CA VAL A 13 24.50 -10.16 -13.89
C VAL A 13 24.97 -11.13 -14.98
N TYR A 14 25.35 -12.36 -14.61
CA TYR A 14 25.50 -13.47 -15.57
C TYR A 14 24.14 -14.19 -15.78
N GLN A 15 23.94 -14.75 -16.99
CA GLN A 15 22.74 -15.49 -17.35
C GLN A 15 22.47 -16.65 -16.36
N GLY A 16 21.26 -16.73 -15.82
CA GLY A 16 20.82 -17.84 -14.96
C GLY A 16 20.89 -17.63 -13.44
N MET A 17 21.31 -16.45 -12.97
CA MET A 17 21.21 -16.13 -11.53
C MET A 17 19.75 -15.99 -11.07
N LYS A 18 19.45 -16.52 -9.88
CA LYS A 18 18.15 -16.36 -9.20
C LYS A 18 18.27 -15.28 -8.13
N PHE A 19 17.25 -14.44 -8.03
CA PHE A 19 17.13 -13.44 -6.97
C PHE A 19 16.00 -13.85 -6.03
N THR A 20 16.26 -13.73 -4.73
CA THR A 20 15.28 -13.94 -3.67
C THR A 20 15.27 -12.71 -2.79
N ALA A 21 14.07 -12.20 -2.50
CA ALA A 21 13.89 -11.10 -1.57
C ALA A 21 12.60 -11.28 -0.77
N THR A 22 12.54 -10.62 0.38
CA THR A 22 11.34 -10.58 1.23
C THR A 22 10.86 -9.14 1.33
N VAL A 23 9.62 -8.91 0.92
CA VAL A 23 8.90 -7.66 1.18
C VAL A 23 7.99 -7.92 2.39
N LYS A 24 8.01 -7.01 3.36
CA LYS A 24 7.23 -7.11 4.61
C LYS A 24 6.30 -5.92 4.74
N ASN A 25 5.34 -6.03 5.66
CA ASN A 25 4.40 -4.96 6.03
C ASN A 25 3.59 -4.43 4.82
N ILE A 26 3.25 -5.32 3.89
CA ILE A 26 2.36 -5.00 2.78
C ILE A 26 0.91 -5.05 3.32
N PRO A 27 0.14 -3.95 3.25
CA PRO A 27 -1.26 -3.94 3.69
C PRO A 27 -2.13 -4.93 2.90
N PRO A 28 -3.27 -5.39 3.47
CA PRO A 28 -4.28 -6.11 2.73
C PRO A 28 -4.68 -5.40 1.44
N GLY A 29 -4.94 -6.17 0.39
CA GLY A 29 -5.30 -5.63 -0.91
C GLY A 29 -4.69 -6.40 -2.08
N LYS A 30 -5.01 -5.94 -3.29
CA LYS A 30 -4.47 -6.49 -4.54
C LYS A 30 -3.19 -5.75 -4.92
N TRP A 31 -2.11 -6.51 -5.10
CA TRP A 31 -0.78 -6.00 -5.40
C TRP A 31 -0.26 -6.57 -6.71
N TYR A 32 0.59 -5.79 -7.38
CA TYR A 32 1.31 -6.18 -8.59
C TYR A 32 2.81 -6.10 -8.32
N LEU A 33 3.52 -7.15 -8.69
CA LEU A 33 4.97 -7.24 -8.64
C LEU A 33 5.51 -7.33 -10.06
N ARG A 34 6.48 -6.48 -10.38
CA ARG A 34 7.22 -6.49 -11.64
C ARG A 34 8.71 -6.36 -11.34
N ALA A 35 9.51 -7.27 -11.89
CA ALA A 35 10.96 -7.13 -11.87
C ALA A 35 11.42 -6.19 -12.99
N TYR A 36 12.45 -5.39 -12.76
CA TYR A 36 13.11 -4.61 -13.81
C TYR A 36 14.64 -4.76 -13.70
N ALA A 37 15.34 -4.56 -14.82
CA ALA A 37 16.79 -4.63 -14.89
C ALA A 37 17.34 -3.42 -15.67
N HIS A 38 18.40 -2.82 -15.14
CA HIS A 38 19.18 -1.81 -15.85
C HIS A 38 20.33 -2.52 -16.56
N ASN A 39 20.31 -2.50 -17.89
CA ASN A 39 21.40 -3.02 -18.69
C ASN A 39 22.34 -1.86 -19.04
N THR A 40 23.58 -1.96 -18.56
CA THR A 40 24.66 -1.04 -18.94
C THR A 40 25.67 -1.86 -19.73
N ASN A 41 25.90 -1.54 -21.00
CA ASN A 41 26.91 -2.22 -21.80
C ASN A 41 28.29 -1.64 -21.47
N PRO A 42 29.20 -2.38 -20.81
CA PRO A 42 30.52 -1.87 -20.46
C PRO A 42 31.43 -1.66 -21.68
N ASP A 43 31.12 -2.28 -22.81
CA ASP A 43 31.98 -2.30 -24.02
C ASP A 43 31.52 -1.32 -25.11
N SER A 44 30.49 -0.50 -24.87
CA SER A 44 30.02 0.47 -25.87
C SER A 44 30.67 1.85 -25.68
N ASP A 45 31.54 2.22 -26.62
CA ASP A 45 32.03 3.61 -26.88
C ASP A 45 30.87 4.58 -27.22
N ALA A 46 29.70 4.04 -27.59
CA ALA A 46 28.49 4.84 -27.72
C ALA A 46 27.90 5.15 -26.33
N ALA A 47 27.49 6.40 -26.13
CA ALA A 47 26.64 6.86 -25.04
C ALA A 47 25.32 6.09 -24.99
N GLN A 48 25.35 4.81 -24.61
CA GLN A 48 24.16 4.01 -24.35
C GLN A 48 23.67 4.40 -22.96
N THR A 49 22.75 5.35 -22.94
CA THR A 49 21.83 5.58 -21.83
C THR A 49 21.24 4.23 -21.40
N ALA A 50 21.45 3.85 -20.15
CA ALA A 50 21.01 2.58 -19.57
C ALA A 50 19.64 2.11 -20.11
N SER A 51 19.58 0.86 -20.57
CA SER A 51 18.33 0.29 -21.09
C SER A 51 17.55 -0.40 -19.96
N LEU A 52 16.28 -0.05 -19.82
CA LEU A 52 15.37 -0.66 -18.85
C LEU A 52 14.67 -1.87 -19.47
N GLY A 53 14.96 -3.07 -18.94
CA GLY A 53 14.18 -4.27 -19.21
C GLY A 53 13.13 -4.49 -18.13
N TYR A 54 11.92 -4.90 -18.51
CA TYR A 54 10.85 -5.26 -17.59
C TYR A 54 10.49 -6.75 -17.72
N GLY A 55 10.33 -7.42 -16.59
CA GLY A 55 9.75 -8.76 -16.50
C GLY A 55 8.22 -8.75 -16.59
N ALA A 56 7.63 -9.94 -16.52
CA ALA A 56 6.18 -10.09 -16.47
C ALA A 56 5.58 -9.53 -15.16
N ASP A 57 4.34 -9.08 -15.24
CA ASP A 57 3.54 -8.72 -14.07
C ASP A 57 3.03 -9.97 -13.37
N ILE A 58 3.21 -10.02 -12.06
CA ILE A 58 2.61 -11.03 -11.19
C ILE A 58 1.66 -10.30 -10.25
N SER A 59 0.40 -10.71 -10.18
CA SER A 59 -0.53 -10.19 -9.18
C SER A 59 -0.75 -11.17 -8.05
N PHE A 60 -0.89 -10.66 -6.83
CA PHE A 60 -1.31 -11.43 -5.68
C PHE A 60 -2.24 -10.60 -4.80
N THR A 61 -3.00 -11.27 -3.95
CA THR A 61 -3.91 -10.62 -3.01
C THR A 61 -3.47 -10.97 -1.60
N ILE A 62 -3.29 -9.96 -0.76
CA ILE A 62 -3.17 -10.14 0.68
C ILE A 62 -4.57 -10.10 1.25
N PRO A 63 -5.04 -11.19 1.87
CA PRO A 63 -6.41 -11.24 2.38
C PRO A 63 -6.59 -10.23 3.49
N CYS A 64 -7.81 -9.71 3.52
CA CYS A 64 -8.32 -8.85 4.56
C CYS A 64 -8.77 -9.77 5.71
N THR A 65 -8.12 -9.70 6.87
CA THR A 65 -8.52 -10.45 8.07
C THR A 65 -9.12 -9.52 9.11
N PRO A 66 -9.91 -10.01 10.07
CA PRO A 66 -10.40 -9.19 11.18
C PRO A 66 -9.31 -8.51 12.00
N GLU A 67 -8.05 -8.97 11.95
CA GLU A 67 -6.92 -8.30 12.63
C GLU A 67 -6.19 -7.27 11.75
N THR A 68 -6.42 -7.27 10.43
CA THR A 68 -5.66 -6.45 9.46
C THR A 68 -6.52 -5.46 8.68
N CYS A 69 -7.83 -5.72 8.64
CA CYS A 69 -8.85 -4.84 8.11
C CYS A 69 -9.90 -4.65 9.20
N ILE A 70 -9.76 -3.56 9.94
CA ILE A 70 -10.67 -3.22 11.02
C ILE A 70 -11.58 -2.11 10.49
N PRO A 71 -12.89 -2.38 10.29
CA PRO A 71 -13.82 -1.34 9.89
C PRO A 71 -13.77 -0.18 10.89
N GLY A 72 -13.68 1.06 10.39
CA GLY A 72 -13.55 2.25 11.22
C GLY A 72 -12.15 2.56 11.78
N ASP A 73 -11.12 1.72 11.53
CA ASP A 73 -9.71 2.03 11.86
C ASP A 73 -9.09 2.87 10.72
N VAL A 74 -9.35 4.17 10.76
CA VAL A 74 -9.01 5.13 9.69
C VAL A 74 -7.53 5.48 9.72
N ASN A 75 -6.90 5.49 10.90
CA ASN A 75 -5.48 5.79 11.04
C ASN A 75 -4.57 4.55 10.80
N GLY A 76 -5.14 3.34 10.82
CA GLY A 76 -4.44 2.07 10.59
C GLY A 76 -3.62 1.58 11.78
N ASP A 77 -3.96 1.98 13.01
CA ASP A 77 -3.23 1.63 14.23
C ASP A 77 -3.68 0.30 14.87
N GLY A 78 -4.68 -0.35 14.28
CA GLY A 78 -5.25 -1.60 14.76
C GLY A 78 -6.38 -1.43 15.77
N ARG A 79 -6.91 -0.23 15.97
CA ARG A 79 -7.98 0.07 16.93
C ARG A 79 -9.01 1.00 16.29
N VAL A 80 -10.25 0.93 16.80
CA VAL A 80 -11.30 1.91 16.48
C VAL A 80 -11.43 2.86 17.66
N SER A 81 -11.09 4.12 17.47
CA SER A 81 -10.94 5.11 18.52
C SER A 81 -11.46 6.50 18.12
N LEU A 82 -11.40 7.47 19.04
CA LEU A 82 -11.73 8.86 18.71
C LEU A 82 -10.71 9.52 17.77
N ASP A 83 -9.49 9.00 17.69
CA ASP A 83 -8.48 9.52 16.76
C ASP A 83 -8.91 9.26 15.30
N ASP A 84 -9.56 8.13 15.05
CA ASP A 84 -10.18 7.80 13.76
C ASP A 84 -11.32 8.77 13.44
N ALA A 85 -12.22 9.01 14.41
CA ALA A 85 -13.32 9.95 14.25
C ALA A 85 -12.81 11.37 13.93
N MET A 86 -11.71 11.80 14.55
CA MET A 86 -11.09 13.09 14.25
C MET A 86 -10.55 13.16 12.81
N LEU A 87 -9.97 12.08 12.28
CA LEU A 87 -9.54 12.02 10.88
C LEU A 87 -10.75 12.14 9.94
N VAL A 88 -11.83 11.40 10.18
CA VAL A 88 -13.05 11.50 9.37
C VAL A 88 -13.63 12.91 9.39
N LEU A 89 -13.71 13.56 10.56
CA LEU A 89 -14.17 14.93 10.69
C LEU A 89 -13.31 15.92 9.90
N ARG A 90 -11.98 15.74 9.89
CA ARG A 90 -11.07 16.55 9.07
C ARG A 90 -11.32 16.35 7.57
N ILE A 91 -11.54 15.11 7.13
CA ILE A 91 -11.91 14.80 5.74
C ILE A 91 -13.20 15.52 5.36
N LEU A 92 -14.24 15.41 6.18
CA LEU A 92 -15.54 16.07 5.96
C LEU A 92 -15.44 17.61 5.96
N ALA A 93 -14.52 18.16 6.77
CA ALA A 93 -14.23 19.60 6.80
C ALA A 93 -13.36 20.08 5.61
N GLY A 94 -12.96 19.18 4.70
CA GLY A 94 -12.07 19.51 3.58
C GLY A 94 -10.64 19.87 4.02
N MET A 95 -10.25 19.48 5.22
CA MET A 95 -8.92 19.72 5.74
C MET A 95 -7.96 18.66 5.21
N PRO A 96 -6.70 19.02 4.89
CA PRO A 96 -5.71 18.04 4.52
C PRO A 96 -5.51 17.03 5.66
N VAL A 97 -5.50 15.75 5.31
CA VAL A 97 -5.17 14.63 6.22
C VAL A 97 -3.92 13.92 5.73
N GLY A 98 -3.27 13.20 6.64
CA GLY A 98 -2.13 12.34 6.30
C GLY A 98 -2.59 11.06 5.62
N ASN A 99 -1.86 9.97 5.86
CA ASN A 99 -2.26 8.66 5.38
C ASN A 99 -3.58 8.23 6.02
N ILE A 100 -4.47 7.67 5.21
CA ILE A 100 -5.71 7.05 5.64
C ILE A 100 -5.69 5.57 5.26
N ASN A 101 -6.29 4.73 6.08
CA ASN A 101 -6.48 3.33 5.79
C ASN A 101 -7.77 3.15 4.97
N PRO A 102 -7.68 2.76 3.68
CA PRO A 102 -8.87 2.55 2.86
C PRO A 102 -9.70 1.34 3.32
N ASN A 103 -9.14 0.43 4.12
CA ASN A 103 -9.88 -0.68 4.71
C ASN A 103 -10.82 -0.25 5.85
N ALA A 104 -10.78 1.02 6.26
CA ALA A 104 -11.66 1.58 7.27
C ALA A 104 -13.09 1.81 6.75
N ASP A 105 -13.30 1.80 5.44
CA ASP A 105 -14.59 1.93 4.78
C ASP A 105 -15.57 0.86 5.28
N VAL A 106 -16.61 1.30 5.98
CA VAL A 106 -17.59 0.43 6.66
C VAL A 106 -18.71 0.03 5.71
N ASN A 107 -19.10 0.92 4.80
CA ASN A 107 -20.26 0.72 3.92
C ASN A 107 -19.86 0.16 2.53
N GLY A 108 -18.56 0.12 2.21
CA GLY A 108 -18.01 -0.39 0.96
C GLY A 108 -18.21 0.54 -0.24
N ASP A 109 -18.43 1.84 -0.01
CA ASP A 109 -18.67 2.82 -1.07
C ASP A 109 -17.37 3.39 -1.69
N GLY A 110 -16.21 2.97 -1.17
CA GLY A 110 -14.89 3.40 -1.59
C GLY A 110 -14.46 4.76 -1.03
N LYS A 111 -15.14 5.27 0.00
CA LYS A 111 -14.87 6.56 0.65
C LYS A 111 -14.79 6.41 2.16
N ILE A 112 -14.26 7.44 2.80
CA ILE A 112 -14.30 7.63 4.25
C ILE A 112 -15.15 8.86 4.51
N GLY A 113 -16.30 8.68 5.12
CA GLY A 113 -17.37 9.67 5.21
C GLY A 113 -18.21 9.59 6.48
N ILE A 114 -19.45 10.06 6.40
CA ILE A 114 -20.33 10.19 7.57
C ILE A 114 -20.72 8.82 8.14
N GLU A 115 -20.73 7.80 7.28
CA GLU A 115 -21.00 6.41 7.60
C GLU A 115 -19.92 5.83 8.52
N GLU A 116 -18.65 6.04 8.18
CA GLU A 116 -17.51 5.64 9.02
C GLU A 116 -17.54 6.39 10.35
N LEU A 117 -17.82 7.70 10.33
CA LEU A 117 -17.92 8.48 11.57
C LEU A 117 -19.00 7.93 12.50
N GLY A 118 -20.19 7.64 11.97
CA GLY A 118 -21.29 7.07 12.74
C GLY A 118 -20.95 5.71 13.34
N PHE A 119 -20.28 4.85 12.57
CA PHE A 119 -19.80 3.56 13.05
C PHE A 119 -18.78 3.71 14.18
N ILE A 120 -17.76 4.54 13.99
CA ILE A 120 -16.69 4.78 14.98
C ILE A 120 -17.29 5.29 16.29
N LEU A 121 -18.18 6.29 16.24
CA LEU A 121 -18.80 6.85 17.44
C LEU A 121 -19.66 5.82 18.19
N GLN A 122 -20.40 4.97 17.47
CA GLN A 122 -21.17 3.89 18.08
C GLN A 122 -20.28 2.85 18.76
N LYS A 123 -19.15 2.52 18.11
CA LYS A 123 -18.17 1.55 18.63
C LYS A 123 -17.50 2.05 19.90
N VAL A 124 -17.04 3.31 19.88
CA VAL A 124 -16.39 3.95 21.04
C VAL A 124 -17.37 4.16 22.19
N ALA A 125 -18.65 4.40 21.90
CA ALA A 125 -19.70 4.53 22.90
C ALA A 125 -20.21 3.19 23.46
N GLU A 126 -19.63 2.06 23.05
CA GLU A 126 -20.04 0.69 23.43
C GLU A 126 -21.51 0.37 23.10
N LEU A 127 -22.09 1.09 22.14
CA LEU A 127 -23.47 0.84 21.70
C LEU A 127 -23.56 -0.36 20.75
N ARG A 128 -22.41 -0.79 20.19
CA ARG A 128 -22.25 -1.89 19.23
C ARG A 128 -20.83 -2.50 19.29
#